data_AF-A0A9J5Z9P7-F1
#
_entry.id   AF-A0A9J5Z9P7-F1
#
_cell.length_a   1.000
_cell.length_b   1.000
_cell.length_c   1.000
_cell.angle_alpha   90.00
_cell.angle_beta   90.00
_cell.angle_gamma   90.00
#
_symmetry.space_group_name_H-M   'P 1'
#
loop_
_entity.id
_entity.type
_entity.pdbx_description
1 polymer ?
#
loop_
_entity_poly.entity_id
_entity_poly.type
_entity_poly.pdbx_seq_one_letter_code
_entity_poly.pdbx_strand_id
1 'polypeptide(L)'
;MMLRGMGFDNNTSLYVAAGKIYKAEKYMTPLKQMFPRLESKDTLASTEELAPFEGHSSRLAALDYTVCLYSEAFVTTQGGNFPHFLVGHRRYLYEGHAKTIKPDKRKLALLFDSPDIRWNDFKNQLQDMLHHSDTKGVELKKPSSSLYTFPMPDCMCKPADVKSASGNRRRLV
;
A
#
# COMPACT_ATOMS: atom_id res chain seq x y z
N MET A 1 -11.82 5.52 11.83
CA MET A 1 -12.48 4.28 12.31
C MET A 1 -12.04 3.01 11.57
N MET A 2 -11.94 2.99 10.23
CA MET A 2 -11.54 1.76 9.48
C MET A 2 -10.20 1.17 9.95
N LEU A 3 -9.10 1.91 9.88
CA LEU A 3 -7.77 1.41 10.27
C LEU A 3 -7.73 0.96 11.74
N ARG A 4 -8.42 1.70 12.63
CA ARG A 4 -8.57 1.32 14.04
C ARG A 4 -9.30 -0.02 14.21
N GLY A 5 -10.40 -0.23 13.48
CA GLY A 5 -11.12 -1.50 13.50
C GLY A 5 -10.31 -2.65 12.88
N MET A 6 -9.42 -2.37 11.94
CA MET A 6 -8.46 -3.35 11.40
C MET A 6 -7.31 -3.67 12.37
N GLY A 7 -7.18 -2.95 13.49
CA GLY A 7 -6.17 -3.21 14.53
C GLY A 7 -4.97 -2.27 14.54
N PHE A 8 -4.91 -1.27 13.65
CA PHE A 8 -3.89 -0.23 13.71
C PHE A 8 -4.18 0.76 14.85
N ASP A 9 -3.16 1.25 15.52
CA ASP A 9 -3.28 2.12 16.69
C ASP A 9 -2.55 3.47 16.52
N ASN A 10 -2.52 4.31 17.55
CA ASN A 10 -1.81 5.60 17.51
C ASN A 10 -0.29 5.45 17.42
N ASN A 11 0.24 4.24 17.67
CA ASN A 11 1.64 3.92 17.50
C ASN A 11 1.95 3.45 16.06
N THR A 12 0.95 3.40 15.18
CA THR A 12 1.17 3.14 13.76
C THR A 12 1.63 4.42 13.06
N SER A 13 2.80 4.36 12.40
CA SER A 13 3.24 5.42 11.49
C SER A 13 2.48 5.29 10.17
N LEU A 14 1.79 6.35 9.76
CA LEU A 14 0.93 6.37 8.59
C LEU A 14 1.48 7.36 7.57
N TYR A 15 1.63 6.92 6.32
CA TYR A 15 2.00 7.77 5.21
C TYR A 15 0.83 7.91 4.23
N VAL A 16 0.53 9.13 3.79
CA VAL A 16 -0.54 9.39 2.81
C VAL A 16 0.06 9.80 1.48
N ALA A 17 0.08 8.82 0.57
CA ALA A 17 0.36 9.01 -0.84
C ALA A 17 -0.86 9.62 -1.54
N ALA A 18 -0.89 10.94 -1.67
CA ALA A 18 -1.96 11.65 -2.34
C ALA A 18 -1.43 12.84 -3.15
N GLY A 19 -2.20 13.24 -4.17
CA GLY A 19 -2.09 14.57 -4.74
C GLY A 19 -2.67 15.63 -3.78
N LYS A 20 -2.99 16.82 -4.31
CA LYS A 20 -3.58 17.90 -3.51
C LYS A 20 -4.91 17.45 -2.89
N ILE A 21 -4.95 17.35 -1.57
CA ILE A 21 -6.16 17.00 -0.82
C ILE A 21 -7.05 18.24 -0.70
N TYR A 22 -8.28 18.15 -1.21
CA TYR A 22 -9.26 19.23 -1.09
C TYR A 22 -9.54 19.52 0.39
N LYS A 23 -9.41 20.78 0.83
CA LYS A 23 -9.56 21.19 2.24
C LYS A 23 -8.82 20.26 3.21
N ALA A 24 -7.54 20.01 2.93
CA ALA A 24 -6.69 19.08 3.65
C ALA A 24 -6.79 19.25 5.17
N GLU A 25 -6.68 20.47 5.70
CA GLU A 25 -6.79 20.75 7.13
C GLU A 25 -8.09 20.19 7.73
N LYS A 26 -9.23 20.42 7.08
CA LYS A 26 -10.53 19.94 7.57
C LYS A 26 -10.61 18.42 7.59
N TYR A 27 -10.19 17.76 6.51
CA TYR A 27 -10.42 16.31 6.35
C TYR A 27 -9.29 15.44 6.91
N MET A 28 -8.07 15.97 7.04
CA MET A 28 -6.92 15.26 7.60
C MET A 28 -6.81 15.41 9.11
N THR A 29 -7.36 16.47 9.71
CA THR A 29 -7.31 16.67 11.17
C THR A 29 -7.83 15.48 11.97
N PRO A 30 -9.02 14.90 11.67
CA PRO A 30 -9.49 13.73 12.41
C PRO A 30 -8.57 12.51 12.26
N LEU A 31 -7.96 12.34 11.07
CA LEU A 31 -7.02 11.24 10.84
C LEU A 31 -5.73 11.44 11.64
N LYS A 32 -5.18 12.65 11.66
CA LYS A 32 -3.98 13.02 12.43
C LYS A 32 -4.20 12.89 13.94
N GLN A 33 -5.39 13.21 14.44
CA GLN A 33 -5.75 12.99 15.84
C GLN A 33 -5.76 11.49 16.20
N MET A 34 -6.24 10.64 15.29
CA MET A 34 -6.23 9.18 15.51
C MET A 34 -4.84 8.57 15.34
N PHE A 35 -4.01 9.11 14.45
CA PHE A 35 -2.67 8.62 14.11
C PHE A 35 -1.69 9.81 14.13
N PRO A 36 -1.07 10.11 15.29
CA PRO A 36 -0.22 11.30 15.43
C PRO A 36 1.01 11.32 14.53
N ARG A 37 1.52 10.14 14.15
CA ARG A 37 2.63 9.96 13.21
C ARG A 37 2.14 9.84 11.77
N LEU A 38 1.36 10.82 11.37
CA LEU A 38 0.80 10.92 10.02
C LEU A 38 1.64 11.86 9.17
N GLU A 39 2.27 11.29 8.15
CA GLU A 39 3.18 11.98 7.23
C GLU A 39 2.67 11.98 5.78
N SER A 40 3.14 12.95 5.01
CA SER A 40 3.10 12.97 3.54
C SER A 40 4.50 13.27 3.01
N LYS A 41 4.69 13.25 1.68
CA LYS A 41 5.96 13.72 1.08
C LYS A 41 6.33 15.14 1.54
N ASP A 42 5.34 16.02 1.71
CA ASP A 42 5.54 17.43 2.07
C ASP A 42 5.97 17.63 3.53
N THR A 43 5.69 16.65 4.40
CA THR A 43 6.11 16.69 5.82
C THR A 43 7.36 15.87 6.08
N LEU A 44 7.64 14.86 5.24
CA LEU A 44 8.78 13.96 5.41
C LEU A 44 10.08 14.52 4.80
N ALA A 45 10.00 15.23 3.68
CA ALA A 45 11.14 15.79 2.96
C ALA A 45 11.22 17.30 3.13
N SER A 46 12.44 17.85 3.09
CA SER A 46 12.63 19.30 3.14
C SER A 46 12.20 19.97 1.82
N THR A 47 11.99 21.28 1.86
CA THR A 47 11.70 22.07 0.64
C THR A 47 12.80 21.94 -0.40
N GLU A 48 14.06 21.86 0.02
CA GLU A 48 15.22 21.72 -0.86
C GLU A 48 15.27 20.32 -1.50
N GLU A 49 14.91 19.29 -0.75
CA GLU A 49 14.81 17.91 -1.26
C GLU A 49 13.65 17.75 -2.25
N LEU A 50 12.55 18.49 -2.05
CA LEU A 50 11.37 18.45 -2.93
C LEU A 50 11.50 19.32 -4.17
N ALA A 51 12.30 20.39 -4.13
CA ALA A 51 12.47 21.34 -5.23
C ALA A 51 12.72 20.71 -6.62
N PRO A 52 13.53 19.63 -6.78
CA PRO A 52 13.73 18.98 -8.08
C PRO A 52 12.50 18.26 -8.66
N PHE A 53 11.51 17.98 -7.81
CA PHE A 53 10.28 17.26 -8.13
C PHE A 53 9.09 18.20 -8.35
N GLU A 54 9.19 19.46 -7.92
CA GLU A 54 8.14 20.46 -8.09
C GLU A 54 7.78 20.65 -9.58
N GLY A 55 6.50 20.88 -9.85
CA GLY A 55 5.97 20.97 -11.22
C GLY A 55 5.93 19.65 -12.00
N HIS A 56 6.47 18.56 -11.45
CA HIS A 56 6.53 17.25 -12.12
C HIS A 56 5.71 16.19 -11.36
N SER A 57 4.41 16.13 -11.64
CA SER A 57 3.47 15.22 -10.97
C SER A 57 3.91 13.75 -10.96
N SER A 58 4.44 13.24 -12.08
CA SER A 58 4.94 11.86 -12.17
C SER A 58 6.16 11.61 -11.28
N ARG A 59 7.03 12.60 -11.08
CA ARG A 59 8.22 12.47 -10.22
C ARG A 59 7.83 12.54 -8.75
N LEU A 60 6.90 13.43 -8.37
CA LEU A 60 6.31 13.44 -7.03
C LEU A 60 5.59 12.12 -6.71
N ALA A 61 4.88 11.57 -7.68
CA ALA A 61 4.25 10.25 -7.54
C ALA A 61 5.30 9.12 -7.36
N ALA A 62 6.51 9.26 -7.93
CA ALA A 62 7.58 8.28 -7.72
C ALA A 62 8.11 8.30 -6.27
N LEU A 63 8.09 9.45 -5.60
CA LEU A 63 8.39 9.55 -4.16
C LEU A 63 7.33 8.80 -3.34
N ASP A 64 6.05 9.10 -3.60
CA ASP A 64 4.91 8.41 -2.96
C ASP A 64 5.00 6.88 -3.19
N TYR A 65 5.36 6.47 -4.42
CA TYR A 65 5.53 5.07 -4.80
C TYR A 65 6.63 4.39 -4.00
N THR A 66 7.78 5.04 -3.83
CA THR A 66 8.94 4.49 -3.10
C THR A 66 8.60 4.25 -1.63
N VAL A 67 7.98 5.21 -0.96
CA VAL A 67 7.57 5.04 0.45
C VAL A 67 6.56 3.91 0.57
N CYS A 68 5.58 3.87 -0.33
CA CYS A 68 4.57 2.80 -0.32
C CYS A 68 5.15 1.42 -0.66
N LEU A 69 6.18 1.35 -1.51
CA LEU A 69 6.84 0.11 -1.90
C LEU A 69 7.50 -0.56 -0.70
N TYR A 70 8.20 0.21 0.12
CA TYR A 70 8.94 -0.31 1.28
C TYR A 70 8.13 -0.32 2.59
N SER A 71 6.89 0.16 2.57
CA SER A 71 5.99 0.10 3.73
C SER A 71 5.63 -1.33 4.14
N GLU A 72 5.43 -1.58 5.43
CA GLU A 72 5.02 -2.91 5.91
C GLU A 72 3.64 -3.33 5.35
N ALA A 73 2.71 -2.38 5.25
CA ALA A 73 1.38 -2.58 4.72
C ALA A 73 0.97 -1.43 3.80
N PHE A 74 0.37 -1.77 2.66
CA PHE A 74 -0.13 -0.80 1.70
C PHE A 74 -1.66 -0.83 1.64
N VAL A 75 -2.33 0.31 1.81
CA VAL A 75 -3.79 0.44 1.69
C VAL A 75 -4.12 1.17 0.39
N THR A 76 -4.93 0.56 -0.47
CA THR A 76 -5.41 1.22 -1.69
C THR A 76 -6.84 1.71 -1.54
N THR A 77 -7.06 3.01 -1.80
CA THR A 77 -8.38 3.65 -1.72
C THR A 77 -9.07 3.77 -3.07
N GLN A 78 -8.33 3.73 -4.19
CA GLN A 78 -8.86 3.86 -5.54
C GLN A 78 -8.18 2.87 -6.50
N GLY A 79 -8.85 2.57 -7.60
CA GLY A 79 -8.22 1.83 -8.70
C GLY A 79 -7.23 2.71 -9.48
N GLY A 80 -6.64 2.14 -10.53
CA GLY A 80 -5.76 2.85 -11.45
C GLY A 80 -4.34 2.29 -11.46
N ASN A 81 -3.46 2.94 -12.21
CA ASN A 81 -2.13 2.43 -12.52
C ASN A 81 -1.21 2.38 -11.30
N PHE A 82 -1.26 3.38 -10.43
CA PHE A 82 -0.39 3.45 -9.25
C PHE A 82 -0.50 2.20 -8.35
N PRO A 83 -1.68 1.83 -7.80
CA PRO A 83 -1.79 0.62 -7.00
C PRO A 83 -1.62 -0.65 -7.83
N HIS A 84 -1.97 -0.65 -9.11
CA HIS A 84 -1.84 -1.82 -10.00
C HIS A 84 -0.38 -2.26 -10.15
N PHE A 85 0.54 -1.31 -10.41
CA PHE A 85 1.98 -1.58 -10.50
C PHE A 85 2.63 -1.78 -9.14
N LEU A 86 2.25 -0.97 -8.15
CA LEU A 86 2.84 -1.03 -6.81
C LEU A 86 2.61 -2.38 -6.13
N VAL A 87 1.39 -2.94 -6.24
CA VAL A 87 1.07 -4.23 -5.61
C VAL A 87 1.91 -5.36 -6.20
N GLY A 88 2.06 -5.41 -7.52
CA GLY A 88 2.91 -6.44 -8.13
C GLY A 88 4.39 -6.25 -7.81
N HIS A 89 4.88 -5.01 -7.80
CA HIS A 89 6.27 -4.74 -7.41
C HIS A 89 6.55 -5.11 -5.95
N ARG A 90 5.63 -4.79 -5.03
CA ARG A 90 5.71 -5.25 -3.63
C ARG A 90 5.76 -6.78 -3.56
N ARG A 91 4.85 -7.49 -4.23
CA ARG A 91 4.89 -8.96 -4.28
C ARG A 91 6.19 -9.49 -4.85
N TYR A 92 6.73 -8.86 -5.90
CA TYR A 92 8.00 -9.26 -6.49
C TYR A 92 9.16 -9.14 -5.50
N LEU A 93 9.27 -7.99 -4.81
CA LEU A 93 10.36 -7.75 -3.85
C LEU A 93 10.26 -8.61 -2.59
N TYR A 94 9.05 -8.90 -2.12
CA TYR A 94 8.78 -9.66 -0.89
C TYR A 94 8.35 -11.11 -1.20
N GLU A 95 9.00 -11.75 -2.18
CA GLU A 95 8.93 -13.20 -2.42
C GLU A 95 7.52 -13.77 -2.68
N GLY A 96 6.64 -12.96 -3.25
CA GLY A 96 5.29 -13.34 -3.67
C GLY A 96 4.19 -12.76 -2.81
N HIS A 97 4.48 -12.27 -1.62
CA HIS A 97 3.49 -11.69 -0.72
C HIS A 97 3.99 -10.41 -0.08
N ALA A 98 3.14 -9.39 -0.12
CA ALA A 98 3.33 -8.18 0.64
C ALA A 98 1.97 -7.69 1.11
N LYS A 99 1.85 -7.35 2.40
CA LYS A 99 0.58 -6.97 3.00
C LYS A 99 -0.02 -5.80 2.23
N THR A 100 -1.19 -6.06 1.65
CA THR A 100 -1.93 -5.14 0.80
C THR A 100 -3.38 -5.19 1.19
N ILE A 101 -3.92 -4.05 1.60
CA ILE A 101 -5.30 -3.90 2.06
C ILE A 101 -6.08 -3.23 0.95
N LYS A 102 -7.05 -3.96 0.39
CA LYS A 102 -8.01 -3.43 -0.58
C LYS A 102 -9.41 -3.55 0.03
N PRO A 103 -9.88 -2.50 0.74
CA PRO A 103 -11.15 -2.58 1.44
C PRO A 103 -12.32 -2.82 0.48
N ASP A 104 -13.27 -3.66 0.89
CA ASP A 104 -14.53 -3.80 0.19
C ASP A 104 -15.37 -2.54 0.46
N LYS A 105 -15.36 -1.63 -0.53
CA LYS A 105 -16.05 -0.34 -0.45
C LYS A 105 -17.56 -0.48 -0.23
N ARG A 106 -18.19 -1.52 -0.82
CA ARG A 106 -19.63 -1.74 -0.68
C ARG A 106 -19.96 -2.16 0.75
N LYS A 107 -19.17 -3.11 1.28
CA LYS A 107 -19.31 -3.54 2.68
C LYS A 107 -19.02 -2.39 3.65
N LEU A 108 -17.98 -1.59 3.41
CA LEU A 108 -17.69 -0.41 4.23
C LEU A 108 -18.84 0.61 4.24
N ALA A 109 -19.45 0.89 3.07
CA ALA A 109 -20.58 1.81 3.00
C ALA A 109 -21.75 1.34 3.89
N LEU A 110 -22.10 0.05 3.82
CA LEU A 110 -23.16 -0.53 4.67
C LEU A 110 -22.81 -0.47 6.17
N LEU A 111 -21.55 -0.76 6.52
CA LEU A 111 -21.10 -0.70 7.91
C LEU A 111 -21.13 0.73 8.48
N PHE A 112 -20.78 1.73 7.67
CA PHE A 112 -20.83 3.14 8.10
C PHE A 112 -22.24 3.72 8.14
N ASP A 113 -23.17 3.15 7.35
CA ASP A 113 -24.58 3.54 7.32
C ASP A 113 -25.42 2.85 8.40
N SER A 114 -24.82 1.97 9.20
CA SER A 114 -25.51 1.25 10.28
C SER A 114 -25.41 2.02 11.61
N PRO A 115 -26.46 2.76 12.05
CA PRO A 115 -26.37 3.60 13.24
C PRO A 115 -26.22 2.80 14.55
N ASP A 116 -26.78 1.60 14.60
CA ASP A 116 -26.85 0.76 15.80
C ASP A 116 -25.75 -0.31 15.89
N ILE A 117 -24.77 -0.29 14.97
CA ILE A 117 -23.71 -1.31 14.98
C ILE A 117 -22.82 -1.15 16.21
N ARG A 118 -22.68 -2.23 16.99
CA ARG A 118 -21.78 -2.23 18.15
C ARG A 118 -20.33 -2.24 17.67
N TRP A 119 -19.46 -1.58 18.44
CA TRP A 119 -18.04 -1.49 18.11
C TRP A 119 -17.37 -2.85 17.89
N ASN A 120 -17.66 -3.86 18.72
CA ASN A 120 -17.09 -5.20 18.57
C ASN A 120 -17.50 -5.86 17.25
N ASP A 121 -18.76 -5.71 16.85
CA ASP A 121 -19.26 -6.27 15.59
C ASP A 121 -18.63 -5.53 14.40
N PHE A 122 -18.56 -4.20 14.45
CA PHE A 122 -17.87 -3.38 13.45
C PHE A 122 -16.38 -3.75 13.31
N LYS A 123 -15.68 -3.90 14.44
CA LYS A 123 -14.27 -4.31 14.49
C LYS A 123 -14.07 -5.68 13.84
N ASN A 124 -14.87 -6.67 14.22
CA ASN A 124 -14.78 -8.02 13.65
C ASN A 124 -14.94 -7.99 12.12
N GLN A 125 -15.92 -7.25 11.60
CA GLN A 125 -16.16 -7.11 10.16
C GLN A 125 -14.97 -6.50 9.40
N LEU A 126 -14.24 -5.57 10.04
CA LEU A 126 -13.04 -4.95 9.48
C LEU A 126 -11.80 -5.85 9.58
N GLN A 127 -11.67 -6.61 10.67
CA GLN A 127 -10.60 -7.61 10.80
C GLN A 127 -10.78 -8.73 9.77
N ASP A 128 -12.00 -9.18 9.52
CA ASP A 128 -12.31 -10.14 8.44
C ASP A 128 -11.93 -9.57 7.06
N MET A 129 -12.21 -8.29 6.83
CA MET A 129 -11.86 -7.61 5.58
C MET A 129 -10.34 -7.50 5.38
N LEU A 130 -9.60 -7.24 6.47
CA LEU A 130 -8.14 -7.25 6.48
C LEU A 130 -7.61 -8.66 6.16
N HIS A 131 -8.11 -9.68 6.86
CA HIS A 131 -7.70 -11.07 6.65
C HIS A 131 -7.91 -11.51 5.20
N HIS A 132 -9.10 -11.24 4.64
CA HIS A 132 -9.41 -11.55 3.25
C HIS A 132 -8.49 -10.85 2.25
N SER A 133 -8.11 -9.60 2.53
CA SER A 133 -7.17 -8.86 1.69
C SER A 133 -5.78 -9.51 1.70
N ASP A 134 -5.34 -9.97 2.87
CA ASP A 134 -4.04 -10.61 3.06
C ASP A 134 -3.96 -11.97 2.36
N THR A 135 -5.01 -12.79 2.47
CA THR A 135 -5.13 -14.08 1.76
C THR A 135 -5.04 -13.89 0.23
N LYS A 136 -5.73 -12.88 -0.31
CA LYS A 136 -5.64 -12.52 -1.74
C LYS A 136 -4.26 -12.02 -2.16
N GLY A 137 -3.46 -11.57 -1.19
CA GLY A 137 -2.06 -11.20 -1.39
C GLY A 137 -1.21 -12.35 -1.90
N VAL A 138 -1.53 -13.59 -1.51
CA VAL A 138 -0.74 -14.81 -1.80
C VAL A 138 -1.23 -15.53 -3.08
N GLU A 139 -2.32 -15.06 -3.70
CA GLU A 139 -2.86 -15.71 -4.90
C GLU A 139 -1.85 -15.72 -6.06
N LEU A 140 -1.71 -16.90 -6.68
CA LEU A 140 -0.98 -17.07 -7.93
C LEU A 140 -1.70 -16.38 -9.10
N LYS A 141 -0.91 -15.99 -10.11
CA LYS A 141 -1.44 -15.42 -11.35
C LYS A 141 -2.41 -16.38 -12.04
N LYS A 142 -3.62 -15.90 -12.27
CA LYS A 142 -4.62 -16.52 -13.16
C LYS A 142 -4.33 -16.13 -14.61
N PRO A 143 -4.73 -16.92 -15.62
CA PRO A 143 -4.47 -16.61 -17.03
C PRO A 143 -4.97 -15.23 -17.48
N SER A 144 -6.09 -14.76 -16.93
CA SER A 144 -6.68 -13.45 -17.24
C SER A 144 -6.15 -12.29 -16.39
N SER A 145 -5.29 -12.57 -15.40
CA SER A 145 -4.77 -11.55 -14.49
C SER A 145 -3.46 -10.95 -14.99
N SER A 146 -3.28 -9.66 -14.72
CA SER A 146 -2.11 -8.88 -15.13
C SER A 146 -0.83 -9.38 -14.46
N LEU A 147 0.21 -9.60 -15.26
CA LEU A 147 1.56 -9.90 -14.79
C LEU A 147 2.10 -8.81 -13.85
N TYR A 148 1.75 -7.55 -14.12
CA TYR A 148 2.19 -6.41 -13.32
C TYR A 148 1.55 -6.32 -11.93
N THR A 149 0.52 -7.12 -11.65
CA THR A 149 -0.07 -7.24 -10.30
C THR A 149 0.21 -8.60 -9.68
N PHE A 150 0.28 -9.64 -10.50
CA PHE A 150 0.54 -11.02 -10.07
C PHE A 150 1.78 -11.54 -10.81
N PRO A 151 2.99 -11.18 -10.35
CA PRO A 151 4.23 -11.62 -11.00
C PRO A 151 4.51 -13.12 -10.78
N MET A 152 3.96 -13.73 -9.73
CA MET A 152 4.18 -15.13 -9.38
C MET A 152 3.29 -16.08 -10.19
N PRO A 153 3.82 -17.23 -10.66
CA PRO A 153 5.21 -17.69 -10.53
C PRO A 153 6.14 -17.23 -11.67
N ASP A 154 5.57 -16.72 -12.77
CA ASP A 154 6.25 -16.57 -14.05
C ASP A 154 7.43 -15.58 -14.05
N CYS A 155 7.34 -14.53 -13.21
CA CYS A 155 8.27 -13.40 -13.17
C CYS A 155 8.83 -13.17 -11.76
N MET A 156 9.17 -14.25 -11.07
CA MET A 156 9.88 -14.19 -9.79
C MET A 156 11.37 -14.48 -9.97
N CYS A 157 12.20 -13.91 -9.10
CA CYS A 157 13.61 -14.31 -9.02
C CYS A 157 13.68 -15.81 -8.69
N LYS A 158 14.50 -16.56 -9.42
CA LYS A 158 14.84 -17.91 -9.02
C LYS A 158 15.63 -17.81 -7.70
N PRO A 159 15.36 -18.67 -6.71
CA PRO A 159 16.26 -18.82 -5.58
C PRO A 159 17.67 -19.02 -6.14
N ALA A 160 18.65 -18.31 -5.59
CA ALA A 160 20.03 -18.57 -5.97
C ALA A 160 20.32 -20.04 -5.64
N ASP A 161 20.61 -20.85 -6.65
CA ASP A 161 21.14 -22.20 -6.42
C ASP A 161 22.42 -22.02 -5.61
N VAL A 162 22.40 -22.44 -4.34
CA VAL A 162 23.60 -22.53 -3.50
C VAL A 162 24.42 -23.72 -4.00
N LYS A 163 24.93 -23.61 -5.23
CA LYS A 163 25.92 -24.51 -5.83
C LYS A 163 26.85 -23.66 -6.68
N SER A 164 28.00 -23.38 -6.05
CA SER A 164 29.33 -23.10 -6.64
C SER A 164 29.37 -22.78 -8.13
N ALA A 165 29.79 -21.56 -8.48
CA ALA A 165 30.87 -21.37 -9.46
C ALA A 165 31.29 -19.90 -9.55
N SER A 166 32.57 -19.67 -9.26
CA SER A 166 33.38 -18.59 -9.83
C SER A 166 33.08 -18.41 -11.33
N GLY A 167 32.62 -17.23 -11.73
CA GLY A 167 32.36 -16.96 -13.14
C GLY A 167 32.08 -15.49 -13.39
N ASN A 168 33.11 -14.77 -13.84
CA ASN A 168 33.11 -13.35 -14.14
C ASN A 168 32.05 -13.04 -15.24
N ARG A 169 30.85 -12.59 -14.87
CA ARG A 169 29.83 -12.12 -15.84
C ARG A 169 29.79 -10.61 -15.88
N ARG A 170 30.38 -10.06 -16.94
CA ARG A 170 30.18 -8.68 -17.37
C ARG A 170 28.69 -8.44 -17.57
N ARG A 171 28.10 -7.52 -16.80
CA ARG A 171 26.78 -6.96 -17.09
C ARG A 171 26.93 -5.94 -18.21
N LEU A 172 26.21 -6.16 -19.31
CA LEU A 172 25.91 -5.11 -20.28
C LEU A 172 24.85 -4.18 -19.68
N VAL A 173 25.05 -2.89 -19.96
CA VAL A 173 24.22 -1.74 -19.57
C VAL A 173 22.80 -1.87 -20.16
#